data_AF-A0A087RPX3-F1
#
_entry.id   AF-A0A087RPX3-F1
#
_cell.length_a   1.000
_cell.length_b   1.000
_cell.length_c   1.000
_cell.angle_alpha   90.00
_cell.angle_beta   90.00
_cell.angle_gamma   90.00
#
_symmetry.space_group_name_H-M   'P 1'
#
loop_
_entity.id
_entity.type
_entity.pdbx_description
1 polymer ?
#
loop_
_entity_poly.entity_id
_entity_poly.type
_entity_poly.pdbx_seq_one_letter_code
_entity_poly.pdbx_strand_id
1 'polypeptide(L)'
;MARAYVLIINESGKEDSVISHLRNIQSVSNAYGTFGSYDILAKLKASNEQSIQQDISNGIRKIPNIRSTLTLLVDKKPGISKTDDTEQKVLDEHMAQAYITIHCLKSEEDNIMNSLKAIAEVVEAYTLVGNYEIICKIAAPTYNEISGIISKKIRKISGIKSTITINLINNQGFKK
;
A
#
# COMPACT_ATOMS: atom_id res chain seq x y z
N MET A 1 14.66 -7.39 -5.33
CA MET A 1 14.58 -6.14 -4.56
C MET A 1 13.50 -6.30 -3.51
N ALA A 2 13.81 -5.97 -2.25
CA ALA A 2 12.85 -6.01 -1.15
C ALA A 2 11.84 -4.86 -1.27
N ARG A 3 10.63 -5.08 -0.78
CA ARG A 3 9.55 -4.10 -0.77
C ARG A 3 8.86 -4.08 0.59
N ALA A 4 8.39 -2.90 0.99
CA ALA A 4 7.52 -2.77 2.16
C ALA A 4 6.57 -1.60 1.97
N TYR A 5 5.49 -1.62 2.74
CA TYR A 5 4.59 -0.48 2.91
C TYR A 5 4.62 -0.07 4.37
N VAL A 6 4.66 1.23 4.63
CA VAL A 6 4.60 1.76 5.99
C VAL A 6 3.39 2.66 6.08
N LEU A 7 2.41 2.26 6.89
CA LEU A 7 1.28 3.10 7.25
C LEU A 7 1.68 3.95 8.44
N ILE A 8 1.42 5.25 8.37
CA ILE A 8 1.92 6.23 9.32
C ILE A 8 0.74 7.01 9.88
N ILE A 9 0.76 7.21 11.20
CA ILE A 9 -0.12 8.16 11.90
C ILE A 9 0.76 9.32 12.35
N ASN A 10 0.39 10.54 12.00
CA ASN A 10 1.09 11.77 12.37
C ASN A 10 0.20 12.70 13.22
N GLU A 11 0.78 13.81 13.67
CA GLU A 11 -0.01 14.91 14.23
C GLU A 11 -0.84 15.60 13.15
N SER A 12 -2.09 15.93 13.45
CA SER A 12 -3.01 16.54 12.50
C SER A 12 -2.41 17.79 11.82
N GLY A 13 -2.50 17.85 10.49
CA GLY A 13 -2.00 18.96 9.70
C GLY A 13 -0.48 18.93 9.47
N LYS A 14 0.19 17.80 9.77
CA LYS A 14 1.63 17.61 9.54
C LYS A 14 1.94 16.67 8.37
N GLU A 15 0.94 16.25 7.62
CA GLU A 15 1.05 15.26 6.55
C GLU A 15 2.09 15.69 5.51
N ASP A 16 1.98 16.93 4.99
CA ASP A 16 2.89 17.48 3.99
C ASP A 16 4.34 17.55 4.50
N SER A 17 4.53 17.94 5.76
CA SER A 17 5.85 17.99 6.39
C SER A 17 6.45 16.58 6.48
N VAL A 18 5.67 15.59 6.93
CA VAL A 18 6.14 14.20 7.03
C VAL A 18 6.46 13.63 5.66
N ILE A 19 5.59 13.84 4.65
CA ILE A 19 5.83 13.42 3.26
C ILE A 19 7.10 14.05 2.70
N SER A 20 7.36 15.32 2.99
CA SER A 20 8.60 16.00 2.58
C SER A 20 9.85 15.36 3.19
N HIS A 21 9.81 14.92 4.45
CA HIS A 21 10.93 14.21 5.07
C HIS A 21 11.11 12.81 4.49
N LEU A 22 10.00 12.09 4.25
CA LEU A 22 10.02 10.76 3.64
C LEU A 22 10.72 10.76 2.28
N ARG A 23 10.63 11.86 1.52
CA ARG A 23 11.30 12.01 0.20
C ARG A 23 12.81 11.88 0.27
N ASN A 24 13.41 12.21 1.41
CA ASN A 24 14.86 12.19 1.58
C ASN A 24 15.38 10.83 2.06
N ILE A 25 14.50 9.84 2.29
CA ILE A 25 14.89 8.50 2.72
C ILE A 25 15.07 7.62 1.49
N GLN A 26 16.27 7.04 1.37
CA GLN A 26 16.72 6.32 0.17
C GLN A 26 15.77 5.20 -0.28
N SER A 27 15.28 4.37 0.65
CA SER A 27 14.36 3.29 0.30
C SER A 27 12.94 3.75 -0.02
N VAL A 28 12.53 4.98 0.31
CA VAL A 28 11.16 5.45 0.07
C VAL A 28 11.02 5.80 -1.42
N SER A 29 10.28 4.95 -2.13
CA SER A 29 10.00 5.12 -3.56
C SER A 29 8.83 6.08 -3.82
N ASN A 30 7.84 6.11 -2.92
CA ASN A 30 6.73 7.06 -2.98
C ASN A 30 6.06 7.19 -1.60
N ALA A 31 5.31 8.26 -1.38
CA ALA A 31 4.48 8.46 -0.20
C ALA A 31 3.21 9.26 -0.55
N TYR A 32 2.08 8.87 0.04
CA TYR A 32 0.77 9.44 -0.24
C TYR A 32 0.07 9.78 1.06
N GLY A 33 -0.61 10.93 1.12
CA GLY A 33 -1.64 11.14 2.13
C GLY A 33 -2.80 10.17 1.92
N THR A 34 -3.52 9.84 2.98
CA THR A 34 -4.60 8.85 2.94
C THR A 34 -5.85 9.32 3.68
N PHE A 35 -7.00 8.73 3.32
CA PHE A 35 -8.21 8.85 4.12
C PHE A 35 -8.41 7.61 4.99
N GLY A 36 -8.67 7.81 6.28
CA GLY A 36 -9.05 6.73 7.20
C GLY A 36 -8.28 6.78 8.52
N SER A 37 -7.95 5.61 9.06
CA SER A 37 -7.25 5.45 10.34
C SER A 37 -5.74 5.70 10.29
N TYR A 38 -5.21 5.91 9.08
CA TYR A 38 -3.82 6.27 8.83
C TYR A 38 -3.81 7.55 8.01
N ASP A 39 -2.78 8.36 8.21
CA ASP A 39 -2.65 9.67 7.59
C ASP A 39 -1.79 9.59 6.33
N ILE A 40 -0.79 8.70 6.31
CA ILE A 40 0.15 8.52 5.19
C ILE A 40 0.42 7.03 4.92
N LEU A 41 0.57 6.67 3.65
CA LEU A 41 1.15 5.41 3.20
C LEU A 41 2.46 5.68 2.45
N ALA A 42 3.57 5.11 2.94
CA ALA A 42 4.88 5.15 2.28
C ALA A 42 5.20 3.79 1.63
N LYS A 43 5.63 3.81 0.36
CA LYS A 43 6.07 2.62 -0.40
C LYS A 43 7.60 2.58 -0.42
N LEU A 44 8.18 1.50 0.08
CA LEU A 44 9.62 1.30 0.16
C LEU A 44 10.10 0.24 -0.83
N LYS A 45 11.27 0.47 -1.42
CA LYS A 45 11.99 -0.46 -2.30
C LYS A 45 13.49 -0.33 -2.07
N ALA A 46 14.16 -1.45 -1.78
CA ALA A 46 15.61 -1.47 -1.61
C ALA A 46 16.23 -2.74 -2.20
N SER A 47 17.57 -2.81 -2.23
CA SER A 47 18.29 -4.01 -2.69
C SER A 47 18.01 -5.21 -1.78
N ASN A 48 17.91 -4.99 -0.46
CA ASN A 48 17.68 -6.01 0.55
C ASN A 48 16.72 -5.52 1.66
N GLU A 49 16.24 -6.46 2.48
CA GLU A 49 15.30 -6.19 3.57
C GLU A 49 15.93 -5.42 4.75
N GLN A 50 17.21 -5.65 5.04
CA GLN A 50 17.90 -4.99 6.14
C GLN A 50 17.96 -3.47 5.94
N SER A 51 18.21 -3.02 4.71
CA SER A 51 18.17 -1.60 4.36
C SER A 51 16.78 -0.99 4.60
N ILE A 52 15.70 -1.70 4.28
CA ILE A 52 14.33 -1.25 4.58
C ILE A 52 14.14 -1.14 6.10
N GLN A 53 14.53 -2.16 6.87
CA GLN A 53 14.37 -2.14 8.32
C GLN A 53 15.17 -1.02 9.00
N GLN A 54 16.39 -0.75 8.51
CA GLN A 54 17.23 0.36 8.97
C GLN A 54 16.60 1.71 8.66
N ASP A 55 16.16 1.94 7.42
CA ASP A 55 15.51 3.18 7.00
C ASP A 55 14.20 3.43 7.75
N ILE A 56 13.44 2.38 8.07
CA ILE A 56 12.24 2.51 8.91
C ILE A 56 12.63 2.93 10.33
N SER A 57 13.58 2.24 10.95
CA SER A 57 13.89 2.39 12.38
C SER A 57 14.65 3.69 12.69
N ASN A 58 15.58 4.06 11.81
CA ASN A 58 16.48 5.19 11.99
C ASN A 58 16.10 6.40 11.13
N GLY A 59 15.30 6.21 10.08
CA GLY A 59 14.77 7.27 9.23
C GLY A 59 13.32 7.58 9.59
N ILE A 60 12.39 6.76 9.10
CA ILE A 60 10.94 7.04 9.17
C ILE A 60 10.49 7.29 10.60
N ARG A 61 10.75 6.38 11.54
CA ARG A 61 10.31 6.52 12.95
C ARG A 61 10.99 7.66 13.71
N LYS A 62 11.98 8.33 13.12
CA LYS A 62 12.66 9.50 13.70
C LYS A 62 12.14 10.82 13.12
N ILE A 63 11.29 10.78 12.09
CA ILE A 63 10.69 11.99 11.53
C ILE A 63 9.79 12.64 12.61
N PRO A 64 9.97 13.95 12.89
CA PRO A 64 9.11 14.66 13.82
C PRO A 64 7.63 14.57 13.46
N ASN A 65 6.77 14.61 14.47
CA ASN A 65 5.30 14.54 14.36
C ASN A 65 4.74 13.18 13.94
N ILE A 66 5.57 12.14 13.70
CA ILE A 66 5.06 10.77 13.58
C ILE A 66 4.71 10.24 14.97
N ARG A 67 3.46 9.80 15.14
CA ARG A 67 2.96 9.20 16.39
C ARG A 67 3.19 7.70 16.41
N SER A 68 2.93 7.03 15.29
CA SER A 68 3.11 5.58 15.17
C SER A 68 3.24 5.13 13.72
N THR A 69 3.73 3.90 13.54
CA THR A 69 3.90 3.27 12.22
C THR A 69 3.47 1.81 12.26
N LEU A 70 2.81 1.34 11.21
CA LEU A 70 2.62 -0.09 10.92
C LEU A 70 3.42 -0.46 9.66
N THR A 71 4.29 -1.46 9.79
CA THR A 71 5.10 -1.96 8.67
C THR A 71 4.48 -3.23 8.09
N LEU A 72 4.25 -3.22 6.78
CA LEU A 72 3.78 -4.35 5.98
C LEU A 72 4.93 -4.78 5.07
N LEU A 73 5.68 -5.78 5.52
CA LEU A 73 6.82 -6.30 4.77
C LEU A 73 6.33 -7.28 3.71
N VAL A 74 6.77 -7.09 2.46
CA VAL A 74 6.39 -7.96 1.35
C VAL A 74 7.26 -9.22 1.37
N ASP A 75 6.59 -10.38 1.27
CA ASP A 75 7.24 -11.68 1.14
C ASP A 75 8.02 -11.78 -0.19
N LYS A 76 8.96 -12.71 -0.27
CA LYS A 76 9.80 -12.96 -1.44
C LYS A 76 9.03 -13.64 -2.58
N LYS A 77 7.81 -14.13 -2.34
CA LYS A 77 6.93 -14.71 -3.37
C LYS A 77 6.63 -13.67 -4.48
N PRO A 78 6.54 -14.09 -5.75
CA PRO A 78 6.10 -13.21 -6.82
C PRO A 78 4.72 -12.63 -6.54
N GLY A 79 4.55 -11.33 -6.80
CA GLY A 79 3.26 -10.65 -6.71
C GLY A 79 2.58 -10.45 -8.05
N ILE A 80 1.50 -9.69 -8.02
CA ILE A 80 0.76 -9.19 -9.17
C ILE A 80 1.26 -7.77 -9.47
N SER A 81 1.54 -7.49 -10.73
CA SER A 81 1.75 -6.14 -11.29
C SER A 81 1.16 -6.16 -12.68
N LYS A 82 0.07 -5.43 -12.91
CA LYS A 82 -0.66 -5.42 -14.19
C LYS A 82 -0.40 -4.19 -15.04
N THR A 83 0.34 -3.23 -14.51
CA THR A 83 0.60 -1.94 -15.15
C THR A 83 2.10 -1.73 -15.30
N ASP A 84 2.49 -1.13 -16.42
CA ASP A 84 3.82 -0.54 -16.58
C ASP A 84 3.91 0.88 -15.99
N ASP A 85 5.08 1.51 -16.07
CA ASP A 85 5.33 2.84 -15.52
C ASP A 85 4.50 3.94 -16.22
N THR A 86 4.15 3.76 -17.49
CA THR A 86 3.34 4.73 -18.26
C THR A 86 1.87 4.61 -17.87
N GLU A 87 1.35 3.39 -17.82
CA GLU A 87 -0.01 3.11 -17.37
C GLU A 87 -0.20 3.54 -15.91
N GLN A 88 0.79 3.31 -15.05
CA GLN A 88 0.72 3.71 -13.65
C GLN A 88 0.62 5.24 -13.49
N LYS A 89 1.32 6.02 -14.33
CA LYS A 89 1.19 7.50 -14.33
C LYS A 89 -0.22 7.95 -14.70
N VAL A 90 -0.82 7.33 -15.73
CA VAL A 90 -2.20 7.63 -16.15
C VAL A 90 -3.18 7.33 -15.02
N LEU A 91 -3.00 6.21 -14.31
CA LEU A 91 -3.82 5.87 -13.14
C LEU A 91 -3.63 6.86 -11.99
N ASP A 92 -2.39 7.28 -11.73
CA ASP A 92 -2.07 8.22 -10.65
C ASP A 92 -2.67 9.62 -10.88
N GLU A 93 -2.81 10.03 -12.15
CA GLU A 93 -3.38 11.33 -12.53
C GLU A 93 -4.91 11.33 -12.64
N HIS A 94 -5.52 10.22 -13.07
CA HIS A 94 -6.93 10.22 -13.49
C HIS A 94 -7.85 9.28 -12.71
N MET A 95 -7.32 8.37 -11.89
CA MET A 95 -8.13 7.38 -11.20
C MET A 95 -8.04 7.54 -9.69
N ALA A 96 -9.13 7.26 -8.98
CA ALA A 96 -9.09 7.02 -7.55
C ALA A 96 -8.34 5.72 -7.27
N GLN A 97 -7.55 5.69 -6.19
CA GLN A 97 -6.73 4.54 -5.84
C GLN A 97 -6.84 4.19 -4.36
N ALA A 98 -6.73 2.90 -4.06
CA ALA A 98 -6.68 2.42 -2.69
C ALA A 98 -5.76 1.21 -2.56
N TYR A 99 -5.06 1.14 -1.43
CA TYR A 99 -4.48 -0.11 -0.96
C TYR A 99 -5.46 -0.81 -0.01
N ILE A 100 -5.51 -2.14 -0.10
CA ILE A 100 -6.33 -2.99 0.75
C ILE A 100 -5.40 -4.00 1.41
N THR A 101 -5.31 -3.99 2.73
CA THR A 101 -4.74 -5.12 3.47
C THR A 101 -5.83 -6.16 3.68
N ILE A 102 -5.48 -7.42 3.55
CA ILE A 102 -6.39 -8.55 3.62
C ILE A 102 -5.88 -9.47 4.72
N HIS A 103 -6.78 -9.79 5.66
CA HIS A 103 -6.58 -10.89 6.59
C HIS A 103 -7.36 -12.11 6.11
N CYS A 104 -6.71 -13.28 6.04
CA CYS A 104 -7.34 -14.50 5.51
C CYS A 104 -7.22 -15.72 6.44
N LEU A 105 -7.89 -16.80 6.05
CA LEU A 105 -7.70 -18.11 6.64
C LEU A 105 -6.30 -18.63 6.28
N LYS A 106 -5.76 -19.49 7.15
CA LYS A 106 -4.44 -20.09 6.96
C LYS A 106 -4.42 -20.88 5.65
N SER A 107 -3.36 -20.72 4.86
CA SER A 107 -3.16 -21.46 3.60
C SER A 107 -4.14 -21.09 2.47
N GLU A 108 -4.88 -19.99 2.60
CA GLU A 108 -5.72 -19.45 1.52
C GLU A 108 -5.02 -18.37 0.68
N GLU A 109 -3.79 -17.98 1.03
CA GLU A 109 -3.08 -16.85 0.43
C GLU A 109 -2.96 -17.02 -1.10
N ASP A 110 -2.56 -18.22 -1.55
CA ASP A 110 -2.36 -18.49 -2.97
C ASP A 110 -3.71 -18.52 -3.74
N ASN A 111 -4.79 -19.04 -3.14
CA ASN A 111 -6.13 -19.04 -3.72
C ASN A 111 -6.68 -17.61 -3.89
N ILE A 112 -6.47 -16.78 -2.86
CA ILE A 112 -6.89 -15.38 -2.85
C ILE A 112 -6.07 -14.59 -3.87
N MET A 113 -4.75 -14.78 -3.93
CA MET A 113 -3.89 -14.14 -4.93
C MET A 113 -4.34 -14.49 -6.36
N ASN A 114 -4.69 -15.74 -6.64
CA ASN A 114 -5.24 -16.14 -7.95
C ASN A 114 -6.57 -15.45 -8.26
N SER A 115 -7.46 -15.34 -7.26
CA SER A 115 -8.74 -14.64 -7.41
C SER A 115 -8.55 -13.14 -7.67
N LEU A 116 -7.64 -12.49 -6.94
CA LEU A 116 -7.28 -11.08 -7.13
C LEU A 116 -6.68 -10.83 -8.53
N LYS A 117 -5.92 -11.78 -9.07
CA LYS A 117 -5.35 -11.69 -10.42
C LYS A 117 -6.44 -11.58 -11.49
N ALA A 118 -7.59 -12.21 -11.31
CA ALA A 118 -8.72 -12.16 -12.25
C ALA A 118 -9.54 -10.86 -12.18
N ILE A 119 -9.40 -10.04 -11.13
CA ILE A 119 -10.15 -8.79 -10.97
C ILE A 119 -9.43 -7.68 -11.73
N ALA A 120 -10.03 -7.15 -12.81
CA ALA A 120 -9.43 -6.14 -13.67
C ALA A 120 -8.90 -4.92 -12.91
N GLU A 121 -9.65 -4.47 -11.89
CA GLU A 121 -9.33 -3.27 -11.11
C GLU A 121 -8.17 -3.46 -10.13
N VAL A 122 -7.72 -4.70 -9.87
CA VAL A 122 -6.53 -4.99 -9.07
C VAL A 122 -5.29 -4.81 -9.95
N VAL A 123 -4.50 -3.77 -9.65
CA VAL A 123 -3.31 -3.40 -10.44
C VAL A 123 -2.01 -3.93 -9.84
N GLU A 124 -1.95 -4.10 -8.53
CA GLU A 124 -0.78 -4.61 -7.80
C GLU A 124 -1.25 -5.49 -6.63
N ALA A 125 -0.54 -6.57 -6.31
CA ALA A 125 -0.80 -7.33 -5.08
C ALA A 125 0.41 -8.14 -4.64
N TYR A 126 0.58 -8.31 -3.33
CA TYR A 126 1.66 -9.09 -2.75
C TYR A 126 1.21 -9.83 -1.49
N THR A 127 1.82 -10.98 -1.25
CA THR A 127 1.79 -11.61 0.07
C THR A 127 2.73 -10.86 1.01
N LEU A 128 2.37 -10.85 2.29
CA LEU A 128 3.05 -10.14 3.35
C LEU A 128 3.61 -11.12 4.38
N VAL A 129 4.61 -10.67 5.12
CA VAL A 129 5.15 -11.34 6.30
C VAL A 129 4.58 -10.67 7.55
N GLY A 130 4.04 -11.46 8.48
CA GLY A 130 3.58 -10.99 9.78
C GLY A 130 2.07 -11.18 10.00
N ASN A 131 1.42 -10.19 10.61
CA ASN A 131 0.03 -10.27 11.08
C ASN A 131 -1.03 -10.05 9.98
N TYR A 132 -0.59 -9.68 8.78
CA TYR A 132 -1.45 -9.54 7.60
C TYR A 132 -0.85 -10.45 6.53
N GLU A 133 -1.72 -11.06 5.72
CA GLU A 133 -1.26 -12.03 4.73
C GLU A 133 -1.10 -11.43 3.34
N ILE A 134 -1.95 -10.47 2.96
CA ILE A 134 -1.93 -9.89 1.59
C ILE A 134 -2.14 -8.37 1.64
N ILE A 135 -1.49 -7.66 0.72
CA ILE A 135 -1.84 -6.28 0.33
C ILE A 135 -2.13 -6.24 -1.16
N CYS A 136 -3.18 -5.54 -1.58
CA CYS A 136 -3.43 -5.24 -2.99
C CYS A 136 -3.72 -3.75 -3.22
N LYS A 137 -3.36 -3.25 -4.40
CA LYS A 137 -3.70 -1.92 -4.90
C LYS A 137 -4.81 -2.08 -5.93
N ILE A 138 -5.83 -1.24 -5.84
CA ILE A 138 -6.86 -1.11 -6.86
C ILE A 138 -6.92 0.32 -7.39
N ALA A 139 -7.33 0.45 -8.65
CA ALA A 139 -7.62 1.72 -9.29
C ALA A 139 -9.00 1.67 -9.94
N ALA A 140 -9.78 2.74 -9.78
CA ALA A 140 -11.08 2.92 -10.42
C ALA A 140 -11.37 4.40 -10.65
N PRO A 141 -12.29 4.77 -11.56
CA PRO A 141 -12.68 6.16 -11.80
C PRO A 141 -13.05 6.94 -10.53
N THR A 142 -13.70 6.31 -9.55
CA THR A 142 -14.17 7.00 -8.33
C THR A 142 -13.99 6.17 -7.04
N TYR A 143 -13.93 6.84 -5.88
CA TYR A 143 -13.91 6.16 -4.57
C TYR A 143 -15.19 5.34 -4.31
N ASN A 144 -16.33 5.73 -4.89
CA ASN A 144 -17.57 4.96 -4.79
C ASN A 144 -17.45 3.62 -5.53
N GLU A 145 -16.81 3.62 -6.70
CA GLU A 145 -16.52 2.39 -7.42
C GLU A 145 -15.51 1.51 -6.68
N ILE A 146 -14.47 2.10 -6.08
CA ILE A 146 -13.56 1.40 -5.15
C ILE A 146 -14.36 0.67 -4.06
N SER A 147 -15.30 1.36 -3.39
CA SER A 147 -16.16 0.74 -2.38
C SER A 147 -16.99 -0.41 -2.94
N GLY A 148 -17.53 -0.24 -4.15
CA GLY A 148 -18.26 -1.30 -4.87
C GLY A 148 -17.39 -2.52 -5.17
N ILE A 149 -16.18 -2.31 -5.69
CA ILE A 149 -15.21 -3.38 -6.01
C ILE A 149 -14.85 -4.15 -4.74
N ILE A 150 -14.55 -3.44 -3.65
CA ILE A 150 -14.19 -4.07 -2.38
C ILE A 150 -15.34 -4.91 -1.83
N SER A 151 -16.55 -4.35 -1.76
CA SER A 151 -17.70 -5.01 -1.13
C SER A 151 -18.30 -6.14 -1.95
N LYS A 152 -18.31 -6.00 -3.28
CA LYS A 152 -18.96 -6.95 -4.20
C LYS A 152 -18.00 -7.99 -4.79
N LYS A 153 -16.71 -7.65 -4.92
CA LYS A 153 -15.70 -8.56 -5.50
C LYS A 153 -14.72 -9.05 -4.44
N ILE A 154 -13.92 -8.16 -3.86
CA ILE A 154 -12.79 -8.57 -2.98
C ILE A 154 -13.31 -9.30 -1.73
N ARG A 155 -14.19 -8.70 -0.93
CA ARG A 155 -14.70 -9.30 0.31
C ARG A 155 -15.57 -10.56 0.09
N LYS A 156 -15.87 -10.91 -1.17
CA LYS A 156 -16.60 -12.13 -1.54
C LYS A 156 -15.68 -13.29 -1.91
N ILE A 157 -14.38 -13.05 -2.04
CA ILE A 157 -13.39 -14.11 -2.27
C ILE A 157 -13.37 -15.03 -1.04
N SER A 158 -13.54 -16.33 -1.28
CA SER A 158 -13.45 -17.34 -0.23
C SER A 158 -12.11 -17.27 0.49
N GLY A 159 -12.11 -17.47 1.80
CA GLY A 159 -10.90 -17.41 2.62
C GLY A 159 -10.58 -16.04 3.21
N ILE A 160 -11.16 -14.94 2.69
CA ILE A 160 -10.97 -13.62 3.29
C ILE A 160 -11.82 -13.48 4.56
N LYS A 161 -11.18 -13.11 5.67
CA LYS A 161 -11.84 -12.83 6.96
C LYS A 161 -12.18 -11.36 7.11
N SER A 162 -11.23 -10.47 6.79
CA SER A 162 -11.40 -9.04 6.93
C SER A 162 -10.46 -8.27 6.03
N THR A 163 -10.75 -6.98 5.84
CA THR A 163 -9.95 -6.08 5.00
C THR A 163 -9.85 -4.71 5.65
N ILE A 164 -8.70 -4.04 5.54
CA ILE A 164 -8.56 -2.62 5.84
C ILE A 164 -8.31 -1.87 4.54
N THR A 165 -9.05 -0.80 4.30
CA THR A 165 -8.93 0.02 3.09
C THR A 165 -8.20 1.31 3.41
N ILE A 166 -7.18 1.61 2.61
CA ILE A 166 -6.35 2.81 2.68
C ILE A 166 -6.56 3.58 1.36
N ASN A 167 -7.50 4.52 1.36
CA ASN A 167 -7.77 5.34 0.18
C ASN A 167 -6.66 6.39 0.03
N LEU A 168 -6.04 6.48 -1.14
CA LEU A 168 -4.97 7.43 -1.41
C LEU A 168 -5.55 8.78 -1.79
N ILE A 169 -4.92 9.86 -1.33
CA ILE A 169 -5.17 11.21 -1.84
C ILE A 169 -4.43 11.34 -3.17
N ASN A 170 -5.18 11.54 -4.26
CA ASN A 170 -4.62 11.68 -5.60
C ASN A 170 -3.76 12.95 -5.74
N ASN A 171 -2.91 12.98 -6.77
CA ASN A 171 -1.98 14.09 -7.06
C ASN A 171 -0.96 14.40 -5.96
N GLN A 172 -0.81 13.50 -4.99
CA GLN A 172 0.27 13.49 -4.01
C GLN A 172 1.21 12.33 -4.31
N GLY A 173 2.51 12.55 -4.12
CA GLY A 173 3.55 11.59 -4.47
C GLY A 173 4.83 12.29 -4.89
N PHE A 174 5.92 11.55 -4.91
CA PHE A 174 7.18 12.08 -5.42
C PHE A 174 7.08 12.19 -6.93
N LYS A 175 6.79 13.40 -7.43
CA LYS A 175 7.06 13.74 -8.84
C LYS A 175 8.56 13.53 -9.06
N LYS A 176 8.93 12.50 -9.80
CA LYS A 176 10.29 12.33 -10.32
C LYS A 176 10.34 12.86 -11.75
#